data_AF-A0AAE4MET7-F1
#
_entry.id   AF-A0AAE4MET7-F1
#
_cell.length_a   1.000
_cell.length_b   1.000
_cell.length_c   1.000
_cell.angle_alpha   90.00
_cell.angle_beta   90.00
_cell.angle_gamma   90.00
#
_symmetry.space_group_name_H-M   'P 1'
#
loop_
_entity.id
_entity.type
_entity.pdbx_description
1 polymer ?
#
loop_
_entity_poly.entity_id
_entity_poly.type
_entity_poly.pdbx_seq_one_letter_code
_entity_poly.pdbx_strand_id
1 'polypeptide(L)'
;MYWYGSGTDISTDPANVAARIRTTKTDMAKYVPCDWKQAQKLGLVKDRHDYIETLRRTTIYMAEEGIAACSQEKDVELLQMVRTLDEMDTVINLLTERLIDWYISITPAFSRKYRGSGAGAAKLLPIIGKNGTEPMKKVAREILSMSNARTNLMKEVSRSAVSVIPNMSALVGGLVAARLVSRAGGLAAAAKMPGSSMQVIGAEGALFSHIRTGSPSPKHGIMFQHRRVHNAPREVRGHVARALAAKLVIAARLDYYRGELDPKFVDEANAKIDHLMEADK
;
A
#
# COMPACT_ATOMS: atom_id res chain seq x y z
N MET A 1 1.41 -36.65 13.25
CA MET A 1 -0.06 -36.68 13.16
C MET A 1 -0.43 -36.50 11.69
N TYR A 2 -1.33 -37.32 11.13
CA TYR A 2 -1.66 -37.25 9.69
C TYR A 2 -2.64 -36.10 9.41
N TRP A 3 -2.63 -35.57 8.19
CA TRP A 3 -3.55 -34.49 7.77
C TRP A 3 -5.03 -34.92 7.88
N TYR A 4 -5.33 -36.19 7.59
CA TYR A 4 -6.65 -36.80 7.76
C TYR A 4 -6.92 -37.33 9.18
N GLY A 5 -5.99 -37.22 10.14
CA GLY A 5 -6.15 -37.66 11.54
C GLY A 5 -5.38 -38.89 11.99
N SER A 6 -5.49 -39.23 13.27
CA SER A 6 -4.92 -40.45 13.85
C SER A 6 -5.85 -41.02 14.93
N GLY A 7 -6.02 -42.35 14.98
CA GLY A 7 -6.88 -43.02 15.96
C GLY A 7 -8.34 -43.07 15.50
N THR A 8 -9.27 -42.63 16.34
CA THR A 8 -10.73 -42.64 16.07
C THR A 8 -11.24 -41.35 15.41
N ASP A 9 -10.41 -40.31 15.35
CA ASP A 9 -10.78 -38.99 14.82
C ASP A 9 -10.22 -38.81 13.41
N ILE A 10 -10.85 -39.48 12.44
CA ILE A 10 -10.40 -39.52 11.04
C ILE A 10 -11.49 -38.95 10.13
N SER A 11 -11.15 -37.99 9.27
CA SER A 11 -12.11 -37.34 8.38
C SER A 11 -11.47 -36.94 7.05
N THR A 12 -12.28 -36.92 5.99
CA THR A 12 -11.96 -36.45 4.63
C THR A 12 -12.74 -35.19 4.25
N ASP A 13 -13.50 -34.62 5.20
CA ASP A 13 -14.18 -33.35 5.06
C ASP A 13 -13.15 -32.20 5.08
N PRO A 14 -13.10 -31.35 4.04
CA PRO A 14 -12.13 -30.26 3.93
C PRO A 14 -12.05 -29.34 5.15
N ALA A 15 -13.18 -29.04 5.80
CA ALA A 15 -13.23 -28.12 6.94
C ALA A 15 -12.54 -28.72 8.19
N ASN A 16 -12.87 -29.96 8.53
CA ASN A 16 -12.29 -30.66 9.67
C ASN A 16 -10.78 -30.93 9.48
N VAL A 17 -10.40 -31.28 8.27
CA VAL A 17 -9.01 -31.50 7.88
C VAL A 17 -8.21 -30.19 7.93
N ALA A 18 -8.75 -29.09 7.40
CA ALA A 18 -8.11 -27.78 7.44
C ALA A 18 -7.86 -27.29 8.88
N ALA A 19 -8.87 -27.42 9.75
CA ALA A 19 -8.75 -27.10 11.17
C ALA A 19 -7.64 -27.91 11.87
N ARG A 20 -7.54 -29.20 11.53
CA ARG A 20 -6.49 -30.09 12.07
C ARG A 20 -5.09 -29.74 11.57
N ILE A 21 -4.94 -29.43 10.28
CA ILE A 21 -3.64 -29.01 9.73
C ILE A 21 -3.11 -27.77 10.46
N ARG A 22 -3.99 -26.81 10.80
CA ARG A 22 -3.60 -25.59 11.51
C ARG A 22 -3.17 -25.81 12.97
N THR A 23 -3.78 -26.78 13.66
CA THR A 23 -3.42 -27.09 15.06
C THR A 23 -2.23 -28.03 15.17
N THR A 24 -1.92 -28.77 14.10
CA THR A 24 -0.81 -29.73 14.06
C THR A 24 0.53 -29.01 13.94
N LYS A 25 1.21 -28.79 15.07
CA LYS A 25 2.61 -28.34 15.11
C LYS A 25 3.55 -29.55 14.99
N THR A 26 3.71 -30.09 13.78
CA THR A 26 4.75 -31.11 13.54
C THR A 26 6.04 -30.43 13.11
N ASP A 27 7.15 -30.79 13.74
CA ASP A 27 8.49 -30.39 13.32
C ASP A 27 8.80 -30.97 11.93
N MET A 28 9.10 -30.10 10.96
CA MET A 28 9.35 -30.46 9.56
C MET A 28 10.53 -31.43 9.42
N ALA A 29 11.47 -31.44 10.37
CA ALA A 29 12.60 -32.36 10.37
C ALA A 29 12.20 -33.84 10.58
N LYS A 30 11.02 -34.11 11.17
CA LYS A 30 10.50 -35.47 11.42
C LYS A 30 9.27 -35.80 10.58
N TYR A 31 8.92 -34.94 9.63
CA TYR A 31 7.75 -35.12 8.79
C TYR A 31 8.03 -36.17 7.71
N VAL A 32 7.38 -37.33 7.84
CA VAL A 32 7.35 -38.35 6.79
C VAL A 32 6.06 -38.15 5.99
N PRO A 33 6.13 -37.84 4.68
CA PRO A 33 4.95 -37.75 3.84
C PRO A 33 4.15 -39.06 3.89
N CYS A 34 2.86 -38.94 4.15
CA CYS A 34 2.00 -40.08 4.37
C CYS A 34 1.72 -40.80 3.05
N ASP A 35 1.97 -42.11 2.99
CA ASP A 35 1.70 -42.92 1.80
C ASP A 35 0.18 -43.14 1.67
N TRP A 36 -0.36 -42.97 0.46
CA TRP A 36 -1.80 -43.10 0.17
C TRP A 36 -2.35 -44.48 0.54
N LYS A 37 -1.48 -45.51 0.55
CA LYS A 37 -1.82 -46.87 1.01
C LYS A 37 -2.23 -46.92 2.48
N GLN A 38 -1.70 -46.05 3.34
CA GLN A 38 -2.10 -45.98 4.75
C GLN A 38 -3.50 -45.37 4.89
N ALA A 39 -3.80 -44.34 4.10
CA ALA A 39 -5.14 -43.74 4.05
C ALA A 39 -6.18 -44.72 3.46
N GLN A 40 -5.78 -45.56 2.51
CA GLN A 40 -6.62 -46.63 1.95
C GLN A 40 -6.91 -47.72 3.00
N LYS A 41 -5.91 -48.16 3.77
CA LYS A 41 -6.09 -49.14 4.87
C LYS A 41 -7.03 -48.65 5.96
N LEU A 42 -7.11 -47.34 6.17
CA LEU A 42 -8.02 -46.70 7.12
C LEU A 42 -9.43 -46.46 6.55
N GLY A 43 -9.69 -46.87 5.29
CA GLY A 43 -11.01 -46.76 4.65
C GLY A 43 -11.38 -45.34 4.19
N LEU A 44 -10.43 -44.40 4.18
CA LEU A 44 -10.71 -42.99 3.87
C LEU A 44 -10.80 -42.71 2.37
N VAL A 45 -10.06 -43.47 1.58
CA VAL A 45 -9.87 -43.24 0.15
C VAL A 45 -9.79 -44.59 -0.57
N LYS A 46 -10.44 -44.66 -1.73
CA LYS A 46 -10.57 -45.91 -2.50
C LYS A 46 -9.30 -46.26 -3.25
N ASP A 47 -8.70 -45.25 -3.88
CA ASP A 47 -7.52 -45.37 -4.72
C ASP A 47 -6.61 -44.14 -4.55
N ARG A 48 -5.46 -44.17 -5.23
CA ARG A 48 -4.52 -43.05 -5.24
C ARG A 48 -5.14 -41.77 -5.82
N HIS A 49 -6.09 -41.90 -6.75
CA HIS A 49 -6.72 -40.76 -7.40
C HIS A 49 -7.65 -40.03 -6.42
N ASP A 50 -8.50 -40.75 -5.71
CA ASP A 50 -9.39 -40.28 -4.65
C ASP A 50 -8.61 -39.61 -3.49
N TYR A 51 -7.43 -40.15 -3.17
CA TYR A 51 -6.49 -39.50 -2.24
C TYR A 51 -6.01 -38.14 -2.72
N ILE A 52 -5.55 -38.04 -3.97
CA ILE A 52 -5.09 -36.77 -4.54
C ILE A 52 -6.24 -35.77 -4.65
N GLU A 53 -7.44 -36.22 -5.03
CA GLU A 53 -8.59 -35.34 -5.18
C GLU A 53 -9.08 -34.81 -3.83
N THR A 54 -9.09 -35.65 -2.78
CA THR A 54 -9.42 -35.21 -1.42
C THR A 54 -8.39 -34.21 -0.89
N LEU A 55 -7.10 -34.46 -1.15
CA LEU A 55 -6.04 -33.52 -0.77
C LEU A 55 -6.20 -32.19 -1.53
N ARG A 56 -6.45 -32.24 -2.84
CA ARG A 56 -6.67 -31.05 -3.69
C ARG A 56 -7.88 -30.24 -3.22
N ARG A 57 -8.99 -30.89 -2.90
CA ARG A 57 -10.18 -30.22 -2.38
C ARG A 57 -9.90 -29.53 -1.05
N THR A 58 -9.13 -30.17 -0.18
CA THR A 58 -8.71 -29.59 1.10
C THR A 58 -7.80 -28.39 0.91
N THR A 59 -6.81 -28.46 0.02
CA THR A 59 -5.89 -27.34 -0.22
C THR A 59 -6.61 -26.15 -0.87
N ILE A 60 -7.56 -26.41 -1.78
CA ILE A 60 -8.44 -25.36 -2.34
C ILE A 60 -9.27 -24.72 -1.23
N TYR A 61 -9.93 -25.51 -0.39
CA TYR A 61 -10.72 -24.98 0.73
C TYR A 61 -9.87 -24.10 1.67
N MET A 62 -8.67 -24.56 2.03
CA MET A 62 -7.74 -23.77 2.85
C MET A 62 -7.29 -22.47 2.18
N ALA A 63 -7.10 -22.49 0.85
CA ALA A 63 -6.74 -21.33 0.08
C ALA A 63 -7.91 -20.33 0.00
N GLU A 64 -9.13 -20.80 -0.26
CA GLU A 64 -10.35 -19.98 -0.28
C GLU A 64 -10.60 -19.30 1.07
N GLU A 65 -10.50 -20.06 2.16
CA GLU A 65 -10.64 -19.54 3.51
C GLU A 65 -9.52 -18.52 3.85
N GLY A 66 -8.28 -18.80 3.43
CA GLY A 66 -7.17 -17.87 3.59
C GLY A 66 -7.37 -16.57 2.81
N ILE A 67 -7.87 -16.65 1.57
CA ILE A 67 -8.21 -15.47 0.75
C ILE A 67 -9.35 -14.68 1.40
N ALA A 68 -10.38 -15.35 1.91
CA ALA A 68 -11.50 -14.71 2.60
C ALA A 68 -11.03 -13.97 3.85
N ALA A 69 -10.14 -14.56 4.66
CA ALA A 69 -9.56 -13.92 5.84
C ALA A 69 -8.74 -12.67 5.46
N CYS A 70 -7.86 -12.78 4.47
CA CYS A 70 -7.09 -11.63 3.97
C CYS A 70 -7.98 -10.51 3.42
N SER A 71 -9.10 -10.86 2.77
CA SER A 71 -10.04 -9.90 2.19
C SER A 71 -10.87 -9.14 3.24
N GLN A 72 -10.94 -9.67 4.46
CA GLN A 72 -11.64 -9.07 5.60
C GLN A 72 -10.73 -8.21 6.49
N GLU A 73 -9.44 -8.08 6.15
CA GLU A 73 -8.55 -7.18 6.88
C GLU A 73 -9.01 -5.72 6.72
N LYS A 74 -8.92 -4.96 7.82
CA LYS A 74 -9.49 -3.60 7.93
C LYS A 74 -8.90 -2.61 6.93
N ASP A 75 -7.72 -2.88 6.40
CA ASP A 75 -6.96 -2.01 5.52
C ASP A 75 -7.10 -2.36 4.03
N VAL A 76 -7.73 -3.47 3.65
CA VAL A 76 -7.85 -3.92 2.25
C VAL A 76 -8.49 -2.84 1.36
N GLU A 77 -9.64 -2.32 1.80
CA GLU A 77 -10.36 -1.27 1.08
C GLU A 77 -9.50 0.00 0.99
N LEU A 78 -8.84 0.39 2.08
CA LEU A 78 -7.96 1.56 2.12
C LEU A 78 -6.79 1.43 1.14
N LEU A 79 -6.16 0.26 1.07
CA LEU A 79 -5.08 -0.04 0.13
C LEU A 79 -5.57 0.09 -1.32
N GLN A 80 -6.75 -0.46 -1.62
CA GLN A 80 -7.31 -0.40 -2.96
C GLN A 80 -7.66 1.04 -3.35
N MET A 81 -8.25 1.82 -2.46
CA MET A 81 -8.53 3.24 -2.69
C MET A 81 -7.24 4.02 -3.02
N VAL A 82 -6.14 3.78 -2.29
CA VAL A 82 -4.85 4.44 -2.56
C VAL A 82 -4.28 4.03 -3.91
N ARG A 83 -4.32 2.73 -4.25
CA ARG A 83 -3.83 2.24 -5.56
C ARG A 83 -4.61 2.87 -6.70
N THR A 84 -5.93 2.88 -6.60
CA THR A 84 -6.81 3.54 -7.58
C THR A 84 -6.50 5.04 -7.67
N LEU A 85 -6.24 5.71 -6.55
CA LEU A 85 -5.86 7.13 -6.56
C LEU A 85 -4.55 7.38 -7.33
N ASP A 86 -3.53 6.57 -7.09
CA ASP A 86 -2.23 6.67 -7.76
C ASP A 86 -2.33 6.31 -9.27
N GLU A 87 -3.21 5.36 -9.63
CA GLU A 87 -3.53 5.03 -11.03
C GLU A 87 -4.27 6.19 -11.73
N MET A 88 -5.24 6.81 -11.06
CA MET A 88 -5.93 7.99 -11.59
C MET A 88 -4.95 9.14 -11.86
N ASP A 89 -3.98 9.36 -10.96
CA ASP A 89 -2.90 10.32 -11.18
C ASP A 89 -2.12 10.04 -12.47
N THR A 90 -1.77 8.77 -12.70
CA THR A 90 -1.04 8.35 -13.89
C THR A 90 -1.85 8.56 -15.16
N VAL A 91 -3.13 8.16 -15.16
CA VAL A 91 -4.03 8.31 -16.31
C VAL A 91 -4.30 9.78 -16.63
N ILE A 92 -4.59 10.61 -15.62
CA ILE A 92 -4.83 12.05 -15.79
C ILE A 92 -3.59 12.71 -16.41
N ASN A 93 -2.39 12.41 -15.91
CA ASN A 93 -1.15 12.97 -16.44
C ASN A 93 -0.92 12.55 -17.89
N LEU A 94 -1.04 11.26 -18.19
CA LEU A 94 -0.86 10.72 -19.55
C LEU A 94 -1.83 11.38 -20.54
N LEU A 95 -3.12 11.40 -20.23
CA LEU A 95 -4.13 11.98 -21.11
C LEU A 95 -3.94 13.49 -21.28
N THR A 96 -3.50 14.19 -20.23
CA THR A 96 -3.22 15.62 -20.32
C THR A 96 -2.02 15.90 -21.21
N GLU A 97 -0.93 15.14 -21.10
CA GLU A 97 0.23 15.25 -21.99
C GLU A 97 -0.17 14.96 -23.45
N ARG A 98 -0.91 13.87 -23.70
CA ARG A 98 -1.36 13.54 -25.06
C ARG A 98 -2.26 14.62 -25.66
N LEU A 99 -3.15 15.21 -24.86
CA LEU A 99 -4.02 16.31 -25.30
C LEU A 99 -3.22 17.58 -25.60
N ILE A 100 -2.21 17.90 -24.79
CA ILE A 100 -1.31 19.04 -25.01
C ILE A 100 -0.52 18.83 -26.30
N ASP A 101 0.06 17.65 -26.51
CA ASP A 101 0.80 17.31 -27.74
C ASP A 101 -0.10 17.45 -28.98
N TRP A 102 -1.34 16.97 -28.90
CA TRP A 102 -2.31 17.09 -29.98
C TRP A 102 -2.68 18.56 -30.25
N TYR A 103 -2.86 19.37 -29.21
CA TYR A 103 -3.14 20.80 -29.39
C TYR A 103 -1.96 21.56 -30.00
N ILE A 104 -0.73 21.20 -29.62
CA ILE A 104 0.51 21.78 -30.15
C ILE A 104 0.69 21.46 -31.64
N SER A 105 0.34 20.25 -32.09
CA SER A 105 0.51 19.87 -33.49
C SER A 105 -0.37 20.69 -34.45
N ILE A 106 -1.53 21.14 -33.99
CA ILE A 106 -2.44 22.00 -34.76
C ILE A 106 -2.07 23.49 -34.63
N THR A 107 -1.46 23.90 -33.50
CA THR A 107 -1.17 25.31 -33.20
C THR A 107 0.33 25.54 -32.93
N PRO A 108 1.20 25.59 -33.96
CA PRO A 108 2.65 25.72 -33.78
C PRO A 108 3.09 26.98 -33.01
N ALA A 109 2.33 28.08 -33.12
CA ALA A 109 2.60 29.33 -32.40
C ALA A 109 2.43 29.18 -30.87
N PHE A 110 1.59 28.24 -30.42
CA PHE A 110 1.38 27.92 -29.01
C PHE A 110 2.62 27.24 -28.40
N SER A 111 3.33 26.42 -29.18
CA SER A 111 4.51 25.64 -28.73
C SER A 111 5.62 26.49 -28.09
N ARG A 112 5.85 27.71 -28.60
CA ARG A 112 7.01 28.54 -28.24
C ARG A 112 6.89 29.19 -26.86
N LYS A 113 5.67 29.56 -26.45
CA LYS A 113 5.40 30.24 -25.17
C LYS A 113 5.39 29.26 -23.98
N TYR A 114 4.95 28.03 -24.19
CA TYR A 114 4.70 27.07 -23.11
C TYR A 114 5.84 26.07 -22.88
N ARG A 115 6.76 25.87 -23.85
CA ARG A 115 8.00 25.09 -23.64
C ARG A 115 8.94 25.71 -22.60
N GLY A 116 8.97 27.04 -22.49
CA GLY A 116 9.88 27.77 -21.57
C GLY A 116 9.28 28.18 -20.23
N SER A 117 7.95 28.15 -20.08
CA SER A 117 7.28 28.83 -18.96
C SER A 117 7.02 27.95 -17.72
N GLY A 118 7.35 26.66 -17.75
CA GLY A 118 6.98 25.73 -16.67
C GLY A 118 5.47 25.73 -16.38
N ALA A 119 4.65 26.19 -17.33
CA ALA A 119 3.22 26.32 -17.17
C ALA A 119 2.64 24.90 -17.21
N GLY A 120 2.44 24.34 -16.02
CA GLY A 120 1.95 22.98 -15.86
C GLY A 120 0.65 22.75 -16.61
N ALA A 121 0.43 21.48 -16.95
CA ALA A 121 -0.78 20.89 -17.53
C ALA A 121 -2.11 21.57 -17.11
N ALA A 122 -2.24 21.90 -15.82
CA ALA A 122 -3.41 22.56 -15.25
C ALA A 122 -3.76 23.94 -15.85
N LYS A 123 -2.77 24.71 -16.32
CA LYS A 123 -3.00 26.03 -16.95
C LYS A 123 -3.38 25.90 -18.43
N LEU A 124 -2.99 24.80 -19.08
CA LEU A 124 -3.21 24.58 -20.50
C LEU A 124 -4.58 23.96 -20.78
N LEU A 125 -5.06 23.09 -19.91
CA LEU A 125 -6.38 22.44 -20.03
C LEU A 125 -7.54 23.44 -20.26
N PRO A 126 -7.66 24.55 -19.49
CA PRO A 126 -8.71 25.54 -19.73
C PRO A 126 -8.59 26.25 -21.08
N ILE A 127 -7.35 26.44 -21.58
CA ILE A 127 -7.09 27.10 -22.86
C ILE A 127 -7.52 26.16 -24.00
N ILE A 128 -7.15 24.88 -23.92
CA ILE A 128 -7.55 23.85 -24.88
C ILE A 128 -9.07 23.66 -24.85
N GLY A 129 -9.69 23.73 -23.67
CA GLY A 129 -11.15 23.66 -23.54
C GLY A 129 -11.90 24.81 -24.23
N LYS A 130 -11.26 25.98 -24.39
CA LYS A 130 -11.84 27.14 -25.09
C LYS A 130 -11.52 27.16 -26.59
N ASN A 131 -10.24 26.93 -26.93
CA ASN A 131 -9.70 27.18 -28.26
C ASN A 131 -9.44 25.89 -29.08
N GLY A 132 -9.59 24.71 -28.47
CA GLY A 132 -9.40 23.43 -29.15
C GLY A 132 -10.55 23.06 -30.09
N THR A 133 -10.37 22.00 -30.87
CA THR A 133 -11.45 21.41 -31.69
C THR A 133 -12.49 20.72 -30.80
N GLU A 134 -13.71 20.48 -31.28
CA GLU A 134 -14.75 19.82 -30.48
C GLU A 134 -14.32 18.46 -29.87
N PRO A 135 -13.63 17.56 -30.61
CA PRO A 135 -13.06 16.34 -30.02
C PRO A 135 -12.08 16.62 -28.88
N MET A 136 -11.19 17.61 -29.01
CA MET A 136 -10.25 18.00 -27.94
C MET A 136 -10.98 18.53 -26.72
N LYS A 137 -12.01 19.37 -26.92
CA LYS A 137 -12.83 19.89 -25.82
C LYS A 137 -13.53 18.76 -25.06
N LYS A 138 -14.01 17.72 -25.77
CA LYS A 138 -14.59 16.53 -25.12
C LYS A 138 -13.56 15.82 -24.25
N VAL A 139 -12.37 15.53 -24.78
CA VAL A 139 -11.28 14.91 -24.00
C VAL A 139 -10.88 15.77 -22.80
N ALA A 140 -10.79 17.10 -22.96
CA ALA A 140 -10.49 18.02 -21.87
C ALA A 140 -11.55 17.95 -20.75
N ARG A 141 -12.85 17.86 -21.09
CA ARG A 141 -13.93 17.70 -20.10
C ARG A 141 -13.82 16.37 -19.35
N GLU A 142 -13.50 15.27 -20.02
CA GLU A 142 -13.29 13.98 -19.34
C GLU A 142 -12.10 14.03 -18.37
N ILE A 143 -10.99 14.65 -18.76
CA ILE A 143 -9.83 14.86 -17.87
C ILE A 143 -10.22 15.66 -16.62
N LEU A 144 -11.02 16.71 -16.78
CA LEU A 144 -11.53 17.51 -15.66
C LEU A 144 -12.48 16.69 -14.76
N SER A 145 -13.35 15.88 -15.35
CA SER A 145 -14.23 14.96 -14.61
C SER A 145 -13.42 13.96 -13.77
N MET A 146 -12.41 13.32 -14.36
CA MET A 146 -11.50 12.41 -13.64
C MET A 146 -10.73 13.13 -12.53
N SER A 147 -10.30 14.38 -12.75
CA SER A 147 -9.62 15.18 -11.74
C SER A 147 -10.52 15.49 -10.53
N ASN A 148 -11.81 15.72 -10.77
CA ASN A 148 -12.81 15.89 -9.72
C ASN A 148 -13.04 14.57 -8.95
N ALA A 149 -13.23 13.46 -9.67
CA ALA A 149 -13.38 12.14 -9.08
C ALA A 149 -12.17 11.76 -8.20
N ARG A 150 -10.95 12.04 -8.69
CA ARG A 150 -9.70 11.86 -7.95
C ARG A 150 -9.70 12.67 -6.64
N THR A 151 -10.15 13.93 -6.70
CA THR A 151 -10.22 14.80 -5.52
C THR A 151 -11.21 14.27 -4.48
N ASN A 152 -12.33 13.70 -4.92
CA ASN A 152 -13.31 13.06 -4.04
C ASN A 152 -12.73 11.79 -3.41
N LEU A 153 -12.09 10.92 -4.21
CA LEU A 153 -11.43 9.72 -3.71
C LEU A 153 -10.32 10.05 -2.70
N MET A 154 -9.53 11.10 -2.95
CA MET A 154 -8.51 11.57 -2.00
C MET A 154 -9.11 11.95 -0.63
N LYS A 155 -10.27 12.61 -0.62
CA LYS A 155 -10.98 12.94 0.64
C LYS A 155 -11.46 11.68 1.35
N GLU A 156 -12.00 10.72 0.59
CA GLU A 156 -12.47 9.45 1.15
C GLU A 156 -11.33 8.61 1.72
N VAL A 157 -10.20 8.51 1.01
CA VAL A 157 -8.96 7.90 1.52
C VAL A 157 -8.55 8.55 2.83
N SER A 158 -8.53 9.87 2.90
CA SER A 158 -8.15 10.57 4.13
C SER A 158 -9.11 10.32 5.28
N ARG A 159 -10.42 10.17 5.01
CA ARG A 159 -11.44 9.87 6.03
C ARG A 159 -11.34 8.42 6.51
N SER A 160 -11.25 7.47 5.59
CA SER A 160 -11.11 6.05 5.89
C SER A 160 -9.83 5.76 6.67
N ALA A 161 -8.71 6.43 6.32
CA ALA A 161 -7.45 6.31 7.04
C ALA A 161 -7.57 6.67 8.53
N VAL A 162 -8.37 7.67 8.91
CA VAL A 162 -8.57 8.04 10.32
C VAL A 162 -9.26 6.91 11.10
N SER A 163 -10.11 6.12 10.43
CA SER A 163 -10.79 4.97 11.04
C SER A 163 -9.90 3.72 11.10
N VAL A 164 -9.07 3.48 10.09
CA VAL A 164 -8.27 2.24 9.97
C VAL A 164 -6.90 2.38 10.65
N ILE A 165 -6.26 3.54 10.51
CA ILE A 165 -4.90 3.84 11.00
C ILE A 165 -4.89 5.18 11.76
N PRO A 166 -5.60 5.29 12.89
CA PRO A 166 -5.80 6.54 13.61
C PRO A 166 -4.49 7.18 14.09
N ASN A 167 -3.54 6.39 14.63
CA ASN A 167 -2.30 6.92 15.18
C ASN A 167 -1.37 7.44 14.07
N MET A 168 -1.21 6.70 12.98
CA MET A 168 -0.43 7.18 11.84
C MET A 168 -1.07 8.42 11.21
N SER A 169 -2.39 8.42 11.06
CA SER A 169 -3.15 9.55 10.51
C SER A 169 -3.00 10.82 11.35
N ALA A 170 -2.93 10.69 12.68
CA ALA A 170 -2.70 11.81 13.57
C ALA A 170 -1.30 12.43 13.43
N LEU A 171 -0.29 11.66 13.03
CA LEU A 171 1.10 12.14 12.88
C LEU A 171 1.39 12.81 11.53
N VAL A 172 0.84 12.29 10.42
CA VAL A 172 1.17 12.75 9.05
C VAL A 172 -0.04 13.08 8.18
N GLY A 173 -1.25 12.98 8.72
CA GLY A 173 -2.49 13.09 7.96
C GLY A 173 -2.89 11.79 7.26
N GLY A 174 -4.20 11.60 7.07
CA GLY A 174 -4.76 10.35 6.55
C GLY A 174 -4.22 9.95 5.18
N LEU A 175 -4.06 10.90 4.24
CA LEU A 175 -3.57 10.60 2.89
C LEU A 175 -2.12 10.09 2.87
N VAL A 176 -1.21 10.75 3.61
CA VAL A 176 0.19 10.33 3.66
C VAL A 176 0.32 9.00 4.41
N ALA A 177 -0.42 8.83 5.51
CA ALA A 177 -0.46 7.58 6.26
C ALA A 177 -0.92 6.40 5.39
N ALA A 178 -2.03 6.58 4.64
CA ALA A 178 -2.56 5.55 3.75
C ALA A 178 -1.58 5.19 2.62
N ARG A 179 -0.88 6.17 2.04
CA ARG A 179 0.17 5.92 1.04
C ARG A 179 1.37 5.15 1.60
N LEU A 180 1.82 5.47 2.81
CA LEU A 180 2.89 4.74 3.48
C LEU A 180 2.51 3.27 3.69
N VAL A 181 1.31 3.02 4.21
CA VAL A 181 0.79 1.66 4.45
C VAL A 181 0.61 0.88 3.15
N SER A 182 0.04 1.52 2.12
CA SER A 182 -0.13 0.91 0.79
C SER A 182 1.20 0.49 0.16
N ARG A 183 2.22 1.35 0.24
CA ARG A 183 3.56 1.04 -0.26
C ARG A 183 4.31 0.03 0.60
N ALA A 184 3.98 -0.05 1.90
CA ALA A 184 4.50 -1.09 2.77
C ALA A 184 3.94 -2.49 2.45
N GLY A 185 2.80 -2.55 1.74
CA GLY A 185 2.11 -3.80 1.43
C GLY A 185 1.03 -4.17 2.45
N GLY A 186 0.58 -3.21 3.28
CA GLY A 186 -0.44 -3.42 4.30
C GLY A 186 0.01 -2.97 5.68
N LEU A 187 -0.94 -2.85 6.60
CA LEU A 187 -0.71 -2.39 7.97
C LEU A 187 0.16 -3.37 8.75
N ALA A 188 -0.05 -4.67 8.56
CA ALA A 188 0.78 -5.73 9.15
C ALA A 188 2.25 -5.63 8.72
N ALA A 189 2.49 -5.31 7.44
CA ALA A 189 3.84 -5.12 6.92
C ALA A 189 4.47 -3.83 7.48
N ALA A 190 3.71 -2.73 7.50
CA ALA A 190 4.15 -1.46 8.07
C ALA A 190 4.56 -1.59 9.56
N ALA A 191 3.80 -2.34 10.36
CA ALA A 191 4.10 -2.57 11.78
C ALA A 191 5.41 -3.35 12.02
N LYS A 192 5.77 -4.23 11.08
CA LYS A 192 7.01 -5.04 11.11
C LYS A 192 8.23 -4.31 10.55
N MET A 193 8.04 -3.21 9.83
CA MET A 193 9.15 -2.45 9.24
C MET A 193 10.02 -1.75 10.28
N PRO A 194 11.34 -1.60 10.03
CA PRO A 194 12.19 -0.72 10.82
C PRO A 194 11.99 0.74 10.41
N GLY A 195 12.35 1.67 11.32
CA GLY A 195 12.23 3.12 11.07
C GLY A 195 13.05 3.61 9.88
N SER A 196 14.21 3.01 9.62
CA SER A 196 15.05 3.34 8.46
C SER A 196 14.37 3.02 7.12
N SER A 197 13.68 1.88 7.01
CA SER A 197 12.90 1.53 5.81
C SER A 197 11.69 2.45 5.65
N MET A 198 10.96 2.72 6.75
CA MET A 198 9.83 3.65 6.74
C MET A 198 10.26 5.06 6.30
N GLN A 199 11.46 5.50 6.63
CA GLN A 199 12.00 6.82 6.26
C GLN A 199 12.09 7.01 4.73
N VAL A 200 12.51 5.98 4.01
CA VAL A 200 12.87 6.05 2.59
C VAL A 200 11.84 5.39 1.67
N ILE A 201 10.71 4.92 2.21
CA ILE A 201 9.67 4.26 1.42
C ILE A 201 9.09 5.22 0.35
N GLY A 202 9.00 4.75 -0.89
CA GLY A 202 8.70 5.55 -2.09
C GLY A 202 9.89 6.30 -2.70
N ALA A 203 11.11 6.13 -2.17
CA ALA A 203 12.36 6.57 -2.80
C ALA A 203 13.26 5.38 -3.19
N GLU A 204 12.66 4.23 -3.51
CA GLU A 204 13.36 2.97 -3.77
C GLU A 204 14.38 3.10 -4.90
N GLY A 205 14.04 3.81 -5.97
CA GLY A 205 14.97 4.04 -7.09
C GLY A 205 16.26 4.74 -6.67
N ALA A 206 16.16 5.78 -5.85
CA ALA A 206 17.33 6.50 -5.31
C ALA A 206 18.09 5.65 -4.28
N LEU A 207 17.37 4.89 -3.45
CA LEU A 207 17.96 3.99 -2.47
C LEU A 207 18.76 2.86 -3.14
N PHE A 208 18.20 2.21 -4.17
CA PHE A 208 18.88 1.16 -4.91
C PHE A 208 20.05 1.71 -5.73
N SER A 209 19.95 2.94 -6.23
CA SER A 209 21.09 3.64 -6.83
C SER A 209 22.22 3.81 -5.82
N HIS A 210 21.93 4.29 -4.60
CA HIS A 210 22.92 4.43 -3.53
C HIS A 210 23.60 3.08 -3.22
N ILE A 211 22.82 2.01 -3.04
CA ILE A 211 23.36 0.67 -2.73
C ILE A 211 24.27 0.15 -3.85
N ARG A 212 23.95 0.44 -5.12
CA ARG A 212 24.71 -0.08 -6.28
C ARG A 212 25.94 0.76 -6.62
N THR A 213 25.84 2.08 -6.49
CA THR A 213 26.81 3.04 -7.05
C THR A 213 27.53 3.86 -5.99
N GLY A 214 27.11 3.79 -4.72
CA GLY A 214 27.62 4.64 -3.64
C GLY A 214 27.14 6.10 -3.71
N SER A 215 26.24 6.46 -4.64
CA SER A 215 25.64 7.80 -4.72
C SER A 215 24.94 8.20 -3.41
N PRO A 216 24.77 9.49 -3.05
CA PRO A 216 24.18 9.87 -1.76
C PRO A 216 22.80 9.25 -1.50
N SER A 217 22.62 8.67 -0.32
CA SER A 217 21.35 8.03 0.08
C SER A 217 20.19 9.04 0.17
N PRO A 218 18.96 8.66 -0.25
CA PRO A 218 17.80 9.53 -0.09
C PRO A 218 17.51 9.79 1.40
N LYS A 219 17.25 11.06 1.74
CA LYS A 219 16.95 11.46 3.12
C LYS A 219 15.50 11.15 3.54
N HIS A 220 14.59 10.99 2.58
CA HIS A 220 13.16 10.79 2.81
C HIS A 220 12.49 10.23 1.55
N GLY A 221 11.40 9.51 1.73
CA GLY A 221 10.50 9.09 0.65
C GLY A 221 9.18 9.85 0.67
N ILE A 222 8.05 9.13 0.69
CA ILE A 222 6.68 9.67 0.62
C ILE A 222 6.40 10.69 1.73
N MET A 223 7.02 10.52 2.90
CA MET A 223 6.86 11.45 4.03
C MET A 223 7.30 12.89 3.73
N PHE A 224 8.06 13.12 2.66
CA PHE A 224 8.36 14.46 2.18
C PHE A 224 7.10 15.25 1.78
N GLN A 225 6.00 14.58 1.45
CA GLN A 225 4.71 15.21 1.16
C GLN A 225 4.09 15.87 2.40
N HIS A 226 4.50 15.48 3.61
CA HIS A 226 3.99 16.06 4.84
C HIS A 226 4.66 17.41 5.14
N ARG A 227 3.85 18.40 5.55
CA ARG A 227 4.27 19.80 5.77
C ARG A 227 5.51 19.93 6.65
N ARG A 228 5.59 19.18 7.75
CA ARG A 228 6.75 19.23 8.67
C ARG A 228 8.07 18.86 7.99
N VAL A 229 8.06 17.88 7.09
CA VAL A 229 9.27 17.44 6.37
C VAL A 229 9.54 18.36 5.18
N HIS A 230 8.51 18.74 4.43
CA HIS A 230 8.65 19.62 3.26
C HIS A 230 9.26 20.98 3.63
N ASN A 231 8.72 21.60 4.69
CA ASN A 231 9.09 22.95 5.10
C ASN A 231 10.38 23.00 5.94
N ALA A 232 10.91 21.85 6.37
CA ALA A 232 12.15 21.80 7.12
C ALA A 232 13.36 22.26 6.27
N PRO A 233 14.28 23.07 6.84
CA PRO A 233 15.56 23.41 6.22
C PRO A 233 16.33 22.17 5.74
N ARG A 234 17.13 22.30 4.69
CA ARG A 234 17.74 21.16 3.99
C ARG A 234 18.72 20.37 4.87
N GLU A 235 19.30 21.05 5.84
CA GLU A 235 20.28 20.60 6.83
C GLU A 235 19.59 19.65 7.83
N VAL A 236 18.45 20.07 8.37
CA VAL A 236 17.71 19.38 9.44
C VAL A 236 16.66 18.41 8.93
N ARG A 237 16.24 18.55 7.67
CA ARG A 237 15.18 17.73 7.05
C ARG A 237 15.40 16.23 7.20
N GLY A 238 16.66 15.77 7.10
CA GLY A 238 17.00 14.36 7.28
C GLY A 238 16.79 13.88 8.73
N HIS A 239 17.09 14.73 9.71
CA HIS A 239 16.86 14.46 11.13
C HIS A 239 15.36 14.40 11.45
N VAL A 240 14.60 15.38 10.95
CA VAL A 240 13.13 15.41 11.08
C VAL A 240 12.48 14.18 10.45
N ALA A 241 12.87 13.82 9.22
CA ALA A 241 12.35 12.64 8.54
C ALA A 241 12.64 11.35 9.33
N ARG A 242 13.85 11.20 9.86
CA ARG A 242 14.24 10.03 10.68
C ARG A 242 13.42 9.93 11.97
N ALA A 243 13.25 11.05 12.68
CA ALA A 243 12.47 11.10 13.92
C ALA A 243 10.99 10.77 13.66
N LEU A 244 10.43 11.36 12.60
CA LEU A 244 9.07 11.08 12.16
C LEU A 244 8.88 9.61 11.78
N ALA A 245 9.81 9.03 11.01
CA ALA A 245 9.77 7.63 10.62
C ALA A 245 9.77 6.67 11.82
N ALA A 246 10.60 6.95 12.83
CA ALA A 246 10.66 6.16 14.05
C ALA A 246 9.32 6.19 14.82
N LYS A 247 8.68 7.36 14.91
CA LYS A 247 7.35 7.49 15.53
C LYS A 247 6.25 6.85 14.70
N LEU A 248 6.31 6.95 13.37
CA LEU A 248 5.37 6.29 12.48
C LEU A 248 5.39 4.76 12.60
N VAL A 249 6.55 4.14 12.78
CA VAL A 249 6.62 2.68 13.01
C VAL A 249 5.95 2.29 14.33
N ILE A 250 6.11 3.10 15.39
CA ILE A 250 5.42 2.86 16.66
C ILE A 250 3.91 3.05 16.48
N ALA A 251 3.49 4.11 15.78
CA ALA A 251 2.08 4.35 15.45
C ALA A 251 1.48 3.19 14.64
N ALA A 252 2.19 2.68 13.64
CA ALA A 252 1.75 1.53 12.84
C ALA A 252 1.56 0.27 13.71
N ARG A 253 2.39 0.06 14.72
CA ARG A 253 2.23 -1.04 15.68
C ARG A 253 1.02 -0.84 16.58
N LEU A 254 0.79 0.38 17.06
CA LEU A 254 -0.41 0.71 17.84
C LEU A 254 -1.68 0.50 17.01
N ASP A 255 -1.69 0.97 15.77
CA ASP A 255 -2.81 0.80 14.84
C ASP A 255 -3.05 -0.69 14.52
N TYR A 256 -2.00 -1.49 14.33
CA TYR A 256 -2.14 -2.92 14.03
C TYR A 256 -2.61 -3.75 15.24
N TYR A 257 -2.03 -3.52 16.42
CA TYR A 257 -2.29 -4.38 17.59
C TYR A 257 -3.43 -3.89 18.49
N ARG A 258 -3.69 -2.57 18.54
CA ARG A 258 -4.76 -1.98 19.36
C ARG A 258 -5.92 -1.47 18.50
N GLY A 259 -5.61 -0.81 17.38
CA GLY A 259 -6.62 -0.25 16.47
C GLY A 259 -7.37 0.96 17.02
N GLU A 260 -6.88 1.57 18.10
CA GLU A 260 -7.45 2.75 18.74
C GLU A 260 -6.43 3.89 18.79
N LEU A 261 -6.91 5.12 18.72
CA LEU A 261 -6.08 6.32 18.86
C LEU A 261 -5.51 6.39 20.29
N ASP A 262 -4.21 6.62 20.41
CA ASP A 262 -3.52 6.94 21.66
C ASP A 262 -3.11 8.42 21.66
N PRO A 263 -3.93 9.32 22.27
CA PRO A 263 -3.65 10.76 22.25
C PRO A 263 -2.33 11.11 22.94
N LYS A 264 -2.00 10.42 24.04
CA LYS A 264 -0.78 10.67 24.80
C LYS A 264 0.45 10.41 23.95
N PHE A 265 0.46 9.28 23.25
CA PHE A 265 1.54 8.95 22.32
C PHE A 265 1.67 9.98 21.20
N VAL A 266 0.55 10.42 20.62
CA VAL A 266 0.54 11.40 19.53
C VAL A 266 1.11 12.74 20.00
N ASP A 267 0.71 13.22 21.17
CA ASP A 267 1.18 14.49 21.73
C ASP A 267 2.69 14.44 22.04
N GLU A 268 3.16 13.37 22.69
CA GLU A 268 4.59 13.14 22.95
C GLU A 268 5.42 13.02 21.66
N ALA A 269 4.88 12.34 20.64
CA ALA A 269 5.52 12.22 19.34
C ALA A 269 5.63 13.57 18.63
N ASN A 270 4.56 14.37 18.65
CA ASN A 270 4.53 15.71 18.08
C ASN A 270 5.52 16.65 18.78
N ALA A 271 5.50 16.71 20.12
CA ALA A 271 6.40 17.54 20.90
C ALA A 271 7.89 17.24 20.59
N LYS A 272 8.23 15.95 20.47
CA LYS A 272 9.61 15.53 20.15
C LYS A 272 10.03 15.93 18.73
N ILE A 273 9.11 15.90 17.76
CA ILE A 273 9.38 16.33 16.38
C ILE A 273 9.51 17.86 16.32
N ASP A 274 8.65 18.58 17.01
CA ASP A 274 8.63 20.04 16.99
C ASP A 274 9.88 20.62 17.68
N HIS A 275 10.34 20.02 18.80
CA HIS A 275 11.62 20.37 19.43
C HIS A 275 12.83 20.24 18.47
N LEU A 276 12.82 19.25 17.58
CA LEU A 276 13.90 19.10 16.57
C LEU A 276 13.85 20.17 15.47
N MET A 277 12.70 20.80 15.25
CA MET A 277 12.57 21.92 14.30
C MET A 277 12.99 23.26 14.92
N GLU A 278 12.94 23.36 16.25
CA GLU A 278 13.28 24.57 17.01
C GLU A 278 14.74 24.60 17.46
N ALA A 279 15.32 23.46 17.83
CA ALA A 279 16.69 23.36 18.35
C ALA A 279 17.80 23.69 17.32
N ASP A 280 17.46 23.74 16.04
CA ASP A 280 18.39 24.03 14.93
C ASP A 280 18.09 25.37 14.23
N LYS A 281 17.34 26.28 14.87
CA LYS A 281 17.22 27.70 14.48
C LYS A 281 18.28 28.55 15.17
#